data_AF-A0A848WT15-F1
#
_entry.id   AF-A0A848WT15-F1
#
_cell.length_a   1.000
_cell.length_b   1.000
_cell.length_c   1.000
_cell.angle_alpha   90.00
_cell.angle_beta   90.00
_cell.angle_gamma   90.00
#
_symmetry.space_group_name_H-M   'P 1'
#
loop_
_entity.id
_entity.type
_entity.pdbx_description
1 polymer ?
#
loop_
_entity_poly.entity_id
_entity_poly.type
_entity_poly.pdbx_seq_one_letter_code
_entity_poly.pdbx_strand_id
1 'polypeptide(L)'
;MGESRQDIFINYVREHHAGLRAFIRSVGVDPMWVDDIAQEAFIVAYNRMEEFDTTRDFGAWVRGIARNLVINERRKDARRKRILSENLTDVLVSTTSVPEEEEEQLGDRATAKLIALRQCIADLPEKSMRLIRGRYEEDVSAPDLAEELDMKPPAVRKALERVRTALRKCMEEKLRPAGA
;
A
#
# COMPACT_ATOMS: atom_id res chain seq x y z
N MET A 1 1.31 41.08 -1.63
CA MET A 1 0.47 40.14 -0.86
C MET A 1 1.19 38.81 -0.88
N GLY A 2 1.72 38.35 0.25
CA GLY A 2 2.31 37.01 0.33
C GLY A 2 1.20 35.96 0.28
N GLU A 3 1.44 34.83 -0.37
CA GLU A 3 0.52 33.68 -0.31
C GLU A 3 0.31 33.28 1.15
N SER A 4 -0.94 33.07 1.55
CA SER A 4 -1.22 32.56 2.89
C SER A 4 -0.79 31.09 2.98
N ARG A 5 -0.56 30.61 4.21
CA ARG A 5 -0.31 29.18 4.47
C ARG A 5 -1.41 28.28 3.86
N GLN A 6 -2.66 28.76 3.87
CA GLN A 6 -3.78 28.04 3.27
C GLN A 6 -3.65 27.94 1.75
N ASP A 7 -3.24 29.02 1.08
CA ASP A 7 -3.07 29.02 -0.38
C ASP A 7 -1.97 28.04 -0.83
N ILE A 8 -0.83 28.06 -0.13
CA ILE A 8 0.27 27.12 -0.38
C ILE A 8 -0.20 25.69 -0.21
N PHE A 9 -0.96 25.41 0.86
CA PHE A 9 -1.46 24.06 1.11
C PHE A 9 -2.48 23.60 0.06
N ILE A 10 -3.38 24.49 -0.36
CA ILE A 10 -4.35 24.19 -1.43
C ILE A 10 -3.63 23.80 -2.71
N ASN A 11 -2.52 24.47 -3.05
CA ASN A 11 -1.71 24.12 -4.21
C ASN A 11 -1.09 22.72 -4.07
N TYR A 12 -0.52 22.37 -2.91
CA TYR A 12 -0.02 21.02 -2.65
C TYR A 12 -1.11 19.95 -2.77
N VAL A 13 -2.31 20.21 -2.24
CA VAL A 13 -3.43 19.29 -2.36
C VAL A 13 -3.79 19.08 -3.83
N ARG A 14 -3.97 20.16 -4.60
CA ARG A 14 -4.31 20.07 -6.03
C ARG A 14 -3.28 19.28 -6.82
N GLU A 15 -2.00 19.51 -6.56
CA GLU A 15 -0.91 18.85 -7.27
C GLU A 15 -0.80 17.35 -6.92
N HIS A 16 -0.98 16.99 -5.65
CA HIS A 16 -0.66 15.64 -5.19
C HIS A 16 -1.87 14.74 -4.93
N HIS A 17 -3.10 15.24 -4.92
CA HIS A 17 -4.30 14.47 -4.58
C HIS A 17 -4.48 13.22 -5.46
N ALA A 18 -4.37 13.36 -6.79
CA ALA A 18 -4.53 12.23 -7.70
C ALA A 18 -3.43 11.16 -7.49
N GLY A 19 -2.19 11.60 -7.30
CA GLY A 19 -1.05 10.73 -7.03
C GLY A 19 -1.16 10.01 -5.68
N LEU A 20 -1.67 10.70 -4.66
CA LEU A 20 -1.90 10.12 -3.33
C LEU A 20 -2.98 9.04 -3.37
N ARG A 21 -4.12 9.31 -4.02
CA ARG A 21 -5.18 8.31 -4.21
C ARG A 21 -4.69 7.08 -4.97
N ALA A 22 -3.90 7.29 -6.04
CA ALA A 22 -3.31 6.19 -6.80
C ALA A 22 -2.35 5.35 -5.93
N PHE A 23 -1.53 6.01 -5.11
CA PHE A 23 -0.68 5.34 -4.13
C PHE A 23 -1.47 4.54 -3.11
N ILE A 24 -2.52 5.12 -2.51
CA ILE A 24 -3.39 4.45 -1.53
C ILE A 24 -4.05 3.21 -2.15
N ARG A 25 -4.58 3.30 -3.37
CA ARG A 25 -5.07 2.12 -4.10
C ARG A 25 -3.99 1.05 -4.28
N SER A 26 -2.79 1.46 -4.69
CA SER A 26 -1.69 0.52 -4.94
C SER A 26 -1.18 -0.21 -3.69
N VAL A 27 -1.47 0.28 -2.48
CA VAL A 27 -1.13 -0.42 -1.24
C VAL A 27 -2.23 -1.40 -0.80
N GLY A 28 -3.29 -1.58 -1.60
CA GLY A 28 -4.36 -2.56 -1.36
C GLY A 28 -5.38 -2.09 -0.34
N VAL A 29 -5.72 -0.79 -0.36
CA VAL A 29 -6.88 -0.26 0.36
C VAL A 29 -8.12 -0.47 -0.51
N ASP A 30 -9.20 -0.91 0.12
CA ASP A 30 -10.51 -1.04 -0.52
C ASP A 30 -10.91 0.29 -1.20
N PRO A 31 -11.38 0.26 -2.47
CA PRO A 31 -11.74 1.46 -3.21
C PRO A 31 -12.65 2.45 -2.47
N MET A 32 -13.56 1.98 -1.60
CA MET A 32 -14.48 2.84 -0.86
C MET A 32 -13.78 3.71 0.18
N TRP A 33 -12.64 3.26 0.72
CA TRP A 33 -11.89 3.93 1.78
C TRP A 33 -10.75 4.81 1.26
N VAL A 34 -10.45 4.76 -0.04
CA VAL A 34 -9.31 5.49 -0.62
C VAL A 34 -9.44 6.99 -0.39
N ASP A 35 -10.65 7.53 -0.58
CA ASP A 35 -10.90 8.97 -0.52
C ASP A 35 -10.85 9.48 0.93
N ASP A 36 -11.32 8.67 1.88
CA ASP A 36 -11.26 8.97 3.31
C ASP A 36 -9.82 9.00 3.81
N ILE A 37 -9.01 7.98 3.45
CA ILE A 37 -7.60 7.94 3.82
C ILE A 37 -6.82 9.09 3.17
N ALA A 38 -7.14 9.45 1.93
CA ALA A 38 -6.50 10.59 1.27
C ALA A 38 -6.82 11.90 1.98
N GLN A 39 -8.10 12.13 2.33
CA GLN A 39 -8.52 13.30 3.09
C GLN A 39 -7.83 13.37 4.45
N GLU A 40 -7.83 12.28 5.21
CA GLU A 40 -7.22 12.26 6.53
C GLU A 40 -5.70 12.47 6.45
N ALA A 41 -5.03 11.93 5.43
CA ALA A 41 -3.62 12.20 5.19
C ALA A 41 -3.33 13.68 4.95
N PHE A 42 -4.19 14.39 4.18
CA PHE A 42 -4.05 15.83 3.99
C PHE A 42 -4.38 16.63 5.26
N ILE A 43 -5.38 16.23 6.05
CA ILE A 43 -5.68 16.88 7.33
C ILE A 43 -4.47 16.78 8.29
N VAL A 44 -3.88 15.58 8.40
CA VAL A 44 -2.67 15.37 9.19
C VAL A 44 -1.50 16.19 8.65
N ALA A 45 -1.34 16.25 7.32
CA ALA A 45 -0.30 17.05 6.68
C ALA A 45 -0.47 18.55 6.96
N TYR A 46 -1.69 19.08 6.90
CA TYR A 46 -1.98 20.48 7.21
C TYR A 46 -1.63 20.84 8.66
N ASN A 47 -2.00 19.96 9.59
CA ASN A 47 -1.72 20.13 11.02
C ASN A 47 -0.22 20.09 11.32
N ARG A 48 0.56 19.31 10.56
CA ARG A 48 2.02 19.18 10.71
C ARG A 48 2.82 19.98 9.70
N MET A 49 2.18 20.93 9.01
CA MET A 49 2.80 21.65 7.90
C MET A 49 4.01 22.48 8.34
N GLU A 50 4.06 22.94 9.59
CA GLU A 50 5.21 23.66 10.17
C GLU A 50 6.43 22.76 10.38
N GLU A 51 6.22 21.44 10.53
CA GLU A 51 7.28 20.45 10.67
C GLU A 51 7.81 19.97 9.30
N PHE A 52 7.16 20.37 8.21
CA PHE A 52 7.54 19.95 6.87
C PHE A 52 8.79 20.70 6.39
N ASP A 53 9.85 19.93 6.17
CA ASP A 53 11.06 20.40 5.50
C ASP A 53 10.78 20.63 4.01
N THR A 54 10.72 21.91 3.62
CA THR A 54 10.42 22.35 2.24
C THR A 54 11.48 21.96 1.22
N THR A 55 12.64 21.45 1.65
CA THR A 55 13.64 20.89 0.73
C THR A 55 13.27 19.49 0.24
N ARG A 56 12.25 18.85 0.84
CA ARG A 56 11.80 17.49 0.50
C ARG A 56 10.58 17.51 -0.42
N ASP A 57 10.37 16.43 -1.17
CA ASP A 57 9.15 16.25 -1.97
C ASP A 57 7.91 16.10 -1.06
N PHE A 58 6.98 17.05 -1.18
CA PHE A 58 5.73 17.03 -0.40
C PHE A 58 4.91 15.76 -0.71
N GLY A 59 4.88 15.34 -1.97
CA GLY A 59 4.22 14.11 -2.40
C GLY A 59 4.73 12.89 -1.63
N ALA A 60 6.05 12.74 -1.48
CA ALA A 60 6.67 11.64 -0.75
C ALA A 60 6.35 11.70 0.74
N TRP A 61 6.30 12.91 1.31
CA TRP A 61 5.96 13.13 2.70
C TRP A 61 4.50 12.73 3.00
N VAL A 62 3.53 13.23 2.21
CA VAL A 62 2.10 12.90 2.40
C VAL A 62 1.80 11.43 2.12
N ARG A 63 2.51 10.78 1.18
CA ARG A 63 2.44 9.32 1.00
C ARG A 63 2.93 8.55 2.23
N GLY A 64 3.94 9.07 2.93
CA GLY A 64 4.40 8.52 4.21
C GLY A 64 3.32 8.59 5.30
N ILE A 65 2.61 9.71 5.39
CA ILE A 65 1.46 9.88 6.30
C ILE A 65 0.36 8.87 5.96
N ALA A 66 -0.08 8.81 4.71
CA ALA A 66 -1.12 7.89 4.27
C ALA A 66 -0.75 6.42 4.53
N ARG A 67 0.51 6.03 4.29
CA ARG A 67 0.99 4.67 4.62
C ARG A 67 0.83 4.36 6.11
N ASN A 68 1.13 5.31 6.99
CA ASN A 68 1.00 5.10 8.43
C ASN A 68 -0.47 5.00 8.86
N LEU A 69 -1.37 5.77 8.24
CA LEU A 69 -2.82 5.64 8.46
C LEU A 69 -3.31 4.24 8.08
N VAL A 70 -2.95 3.76 6.88
CA VAL A 70 -3.31 2.41 6.42
C VAL A 70 -2.81 1.32 7.38
N ILE A 71 -1.55 1.39 7.82
CA ILE A 71 -0.99 0.43 8.77
C ILE A 71 -1.73 0.46 10.10
N ASN A 72 -2.07 1.65 10.59
CA ASN A 72 -2.80 1.80 11.85
C ASN A 72 -4.20 1.19 11.76
N GLU A 73 -4.92 1.41 10.67
CA GLU A 73 -6.23 0.81 10.44
C GLU A 73 -6.16 -0.71 10.34
N ARG A 74 -5.23 -1.26 9.55
CA ARG A 74 -5.02 -2.72 9.47
C ARG A 74 -4.68 -3.34 10.82
N ARG A 75 -3.85 -2.67 11.63
CA ARG A 75 -3.56 -3.10 13.00
C ARG A 75 -4.78 -3.04 13.91
N LYS A 76 -5.65 -2.04 13.78
CA LYS A 76 -6.92 -1.97 14.52
C LYS A 76 -7.85 -3.10 14.11
N ASP A 77 -7.97 -3.40 12.82
CA ASP A 77 -8.78 -4.49 12.30
C ASP A 77 -8.29 -5.85 12.77
N ALA A 78 -6.99 -6.10 12.69
CA ALA A 78 -6.40 -7.34 13.21
C ALA A 78 -6.67 -7.52 14.70
N ARG A 79 -6.54 -6.45 15.51
CA ARG A 79 -6.89 -6.50 16.94
C ARG A 79 -8.38 -6.74 17.16
N ARG A 80 -9.26 -6.08 16.40
CA ARG A 80 -10.72 -6.29 16.49
C ARG A 80 -11.07 -7.73 16.15
N LYS A 81 -10.54 -8.28 15.05
CA LYS A 81 -10.72 -9.68 14.66
C LYS A 81 -10.18 -10.64 15.72
N ARG A 82 -9.03 -10.35 16.34
CA ARG A 82 -8.48 -11.16 17.43
C ARG A 82 -9.39 -11.17 18.67
N ILE A 83 -9.81 -9.99 19.14
CA ILE A 83 -10.74 -9.87 20.27
C ILE A 83 -12.06 -10.56 19.95
N LEU A 84 -12.60 -10.37 18.74
CA LEU A 84 -13.80 -11.05 18.30
C LEU A 84 -13.58 -12.56 18.23
N SER A 85 -12.45 -13.07 17.75
CA SER A 85 -12.14 -14.51 17.72
C SER A 85 -11.99 -15.10 19.11
N GLU A 86 -11.36 -14.39 20.04
CA GLU A 86 -11.23 -14.78 21.45
C GLU A 86 -12.62 -14.86 22.11
N ASN A 87 -13.57 -14.00 21.70
CA ASN A 87 -14.97 -14.05 22.17
C ASN A 87 -15.89 -14.99 21.35
N LEU A 88 -15.56 -15.27 20.09
CA LEU A 88 -16.31 -16.16 19.19
C LEU A 88 -15.93 -17.63 19.37
N THR A 89 -14.86 -17.93 20.11
CA THR A 89 -14.48 -19.33 20.40
C THR A 89 -15.59 -20.05 21.19
N ASP A 90 -16.44 -19.31 21.92
CA ASP A 90 -17.65 -19.84 22.59
C ASP A 90 -18.87 -19.97 21.65
N VAL A 91 -18.87 -19.38 20.46
CA VAL A 91 -20.04 -19.32 19.55
C VAL A 91 -19.82 -20.13 18.26
N LEU A 92 -18.57 -20.32 17.81
CA LEU A 92 -18.24 -20.88 16.49
C LEU A 92 -18.06 -22.41 16.40
N VAL A 93 -18.46 -23.20 17.39
CA VAL A 93 -18.60 -24.66 17.19
C VAL A 93 -19.72 -24.99 16.17
N SER A 94 -20.54 -24.03 15.74
CA SER A 94 -21.75 -24.29 14.94
C SER A 94 -21.80 -23.73 13.51
N THR A 95 -20.76 -23.12 12.93
CA THR A 95 -20.91 -22.62 11.53
C THR A 95 -19.58 -22.58 10.77
N THR A 96 -19.21 -23.74 10.22
CA THR A 96 -18.15 -23.85 9.21
C THR A 96 -18.78 -23.61 7.84
N SER A 97 -18.43 -22.51 7.17
CA SER A 97 -18.25 -22.38 5.71
C SER A 97 -18.27 -20.90 5.30
N VAL A 98 -17.14 -20.36 4.88
CA VAL A 98 -17.08 -19.09 4.13
C VAL A 98 -16.78 -19.46 2.67
N PRO A 99 -17.66 -19.12 1.70
CA PRO A 99 -17.34 -19.24 0.28
C PRO A 99 -16.41 -18.11 -0.17
N GLU A 100 -15.38 -18.49 -0.94
CA GLU A 100 -14.47 -17.61 -1.67
C GLU A 100 -15.12 -17.13 -2.99
N GLU A 101 -16.04 -16.16 -2.96
CA GLU A 101 -16.62 -15.64 -4.21
C GLU A 101 -16.95 -14.14 -4.14
N GLU A 102 -15.94 -13.27 -4.27
CA GLU A 102 -16.13 -11.86 -4.65
C GLU A 102 -14.97 -11.38 -5.55
N GLU A 103 -14.80 -11.98 -6.74
CA GLU A 103 -14.01 -11.41 -7.84
C GLU A 103 -14.91 -11.28 -9.09
N GLU A 104 -15.82 -10.31 -9.10
CA GLU A 104 -16.46 -9.89 -10.36
C GLU A 104 -16.61 -8.37 -10.40
N GLN A 105 -16.17 -7.77 -11.52
CA GLN A 105 -16.27 -6.34 -11.91
C GLN A 105 -15.05 -5.41 -11.74
N LEU A 106 -13.83 -5.90 -11.99
CA LEU A 106 -12.78 -5.02 -12.52
C LEU A 106 -12.63 -5.32 -14.02
N GLY A 107 -12.95 -4.35 -14.89
CA GLY A 107 -13.00 -4.56 -16.35
C GLY A 107 -11.73 -5.17 -16.96
N ASP A 108 -11.84 -5.77 -18.15
CA ASP A 108 -10.83 -6.61 -18.84
C ASP A 108 -9.36 -6.19 -18.68
N ARG A 109 -9.10 -4.87 -18.70
CA ARG A 109 -7.75 -4.32 -18.61
C ARG A 109 -7.16 -4.38 -17.20
N ALA A 110 -7.98 -4.31 -16.16
CA ALA A 110 -7.59 -4.49 -14.78
C ALA A 110 -7.35 -5.97 -14.47
N THR A 111 -8.19 -6.86 -14.98
CA THR A 111 -8.00 -8.33 -14.89
C THR A 111 -6.69 -8.76 -15.57
N ALA A 112 -6.41 -8.25 -16.77
CA ALA A 112 -5.15 -8.55 -17.47
C ALA A 112 -3.91 -8.08 -16.69
N LYS A 113 -3.97 -6.89 -16.07
CA LYS A 113 -2.89 -6.40 -15.20
C LYS A 113 -2.68 -7.28 -13.98
N LEU A 114 -3.77 -7.76 -13.38
CA LEU A 114 -3.72 -8.58 -12.17
C LEU A 114 -3.14 -9.97 -12.47
N ILE A 115 -3.54 -10.58 -13.60
CA ILE A 115 -2.96 -11.82 -14.11
C ILE A 115 -1.47 -11.66 -14.41
N ALA A 116 -1.08 -10.60 -15.14
CA ALA A 116 0.33 -10.34 -15.45
C ALA A 116 1.17 -10.16 -14.18
N LEU A 117 0.63 -9.48 -13.17
CA LEU A 117 1.31 -9.26 -11.90
C LEU A 117 1.52 -10.58 -11.14
N ARG A 118 0.49 -11.43 -11.04
CA ARG A 118 0.58 -12.76 -10.42
C ARG A 118 1.69 -13.59 -11.08
N GLN A 119 1.78 -13.57 -12.41
CA GLN A 119 2.85 -14.25 -13.14
C GLN A 119 4.24 -13.66 -12.84
N CYS A 120 4.39 -12.34 -12.90
CA CYS A 120 5.66 -11.69 -12.61
C CYS A 120 6.15 -11.93 -11.17
N ILE A 121 5.23 -12.06 -10.21
CA ILE A 121 5.58 -12.40 -8.82
C ILE A 121 6.04 -13.86 -8.73
N ALA A 122 5.39 -14.78 -9.46
CA ALA A 122 5.80 -16.19 -9.50
C ALA A 122 7.20 -16.39 -10.11
N ASP A 123 7.61 -15.51 -11.03
CA ASP A 123 8.94 -15.54 -11.68
C ASP A 123 10.05 -14.91 -10.80
N LEU A 124 9.72 -14.34 -9.63
CA LEU A 124 10.72 -13.75 -8.75
C LEU A 124 11.56 -14.82 -8.02
N PRO A 125 12.85 -14.55 -7.77
CA PRO A 125 13.65 -15.39 -6.87
C PRO A 125 13.01 -15.49 -5.49
N GLU A 126 13.14 -16.65 -4.84
CA GLU A 126 12.47 -16.97 -3.57
C GLU A 126 12.70 -15.91 -2.47
N LYS A 127 13.93 -15.40 -2.34
CA LYS A 127 14.28 -14.32 -1.39
C LYS A 127 13.53 -13.01 -1.69
N SER A 128 13.31 -12.69 -2.96
CA SER A 128 12.54 -11.54 -3.42
C SER A 128 11.04 -11.73 -3.18
N MET A 129 10.54 -12.95 -3.35
CA MET A 129 9.14 -13.30 -3.06
C MET A 129 8.83 -13.15 -1.57
N ARG A 130 9.70 -13.67 -0.69
CA ARG A 130 9.56 -13.49 0.78
C ARG A 130 9.55 -12.02 1.19
N LEU A 131 10.45 -11.20 0.63
CA LEU A 131 10.46 -9.75 0.86
C LEU A 131 9.15 -9.06 0.48
N ILE A 132 8.54 -9.47 -0.63
CA ILE A 132 7.26 -8.91 -1.08
C ILE A 132 6.12 -9.40 -0.18
N ARG A 133 6.03 -10.70 0.11
CA ARG A 133 4.98 -11.25 0.98
C ARG A 133 5.00 -10.65 2.37
N GLY A 134 6.14 -10.72 3.07
CA GLY A 134 6.24 -10.17 4.42
C GLY A 134 5.92 -8.67 4.46
N ARG A 135 6.30 -7.92 3.40
CA ARG A 135 6.00 -6.49 3.34
C ARG A 135 4.55 -6.17 2.99
N TYR A 136 3.91 -6.92 2.08
CA TYR A 136 2.64 -6.53 1.45
C TYR A 136 1.45 -7.39 1.84
N GLU A 137 1.65 -8.65 2.22
CA GLU A 137 0.62 -9.58 2.71
C GLU A 137 0.56 -9.55 4.24
N GLU A 138 1.72 -9.52 4.91
CA GLU A 138 1.82 -9.65 6.37
C GLU A 138 2.08 -8.31 7.10
N ASP A 139 2.26 -7.22 6.35
CA ASP A 139 2.55 -5.86 6.85
C ASP A 139 3.73 -5.75 7.85
N VAL A 140 4.69 -6.68 7.75
CA VAL A 140 5.90 -6.72 8.56
C VAL A 140 6.75 -5.47 8.29
N SER A 141 7.30 -4.91 9.36
CA SER A 141 8.09 -3.68 9.24
C SER A 141 9.45 -3.96 8.59
N ALA A 142 10.08 -2.95 7.97
CA ALA A 142 11.39 -3.13 7.35
C ALA A 142 12.50 -3.54 8.34
N PRO A 143 12.50 -3.09 9.61
CA PRO A 143 13.34 -3.66 10.66
C PRO A 143 13.11 -5.15 10.94
N ASP A 144 11.85 -5.57 11.11
CA ASP A 144 11.53 -6.97 11.45
C ASP A 144 11.86 -7.91 10.29
N LEU A 145 11.60 -7.49 9.04
CA LEU A 145 12.06 -8.21 7.84
C LEU A 145 13.59 -8.29 7.73
N ALA A 146 14.31 -7.32 8.29
CA ALA A 146 15.76 -7.34 8.31
C ALA A 146 16.27 -8.42 9.26
N GLU A 147 15.64 -8.58 10.42
CA GLU A 147 15.94 -9.64 11.38
C GLU A 147 15.62 -11.02 10.80
N GLU A 148 14.41 -11.19 10.24
CA GLU A 148 13.95 -12.46 9.67
C GLU A 148 14.82 -12.96 8.51
N LEU A 149 15.27 -12.03 7.65
CA LEU A 149 16.01 -12.37 6.43
C LEU A 149 17.53 -12.27 6.59
N ASP A 150 18.02 -12.06 7.81
CA ASP A 150 19.43 -11.83 8.15
C ASP A 150 20.06 -10.74 7.26
N MET A 151 19.42 -9.57 7.25
CA MET A 151 19.76 -8.42 6.43
C MET A 151 19.80 -7.14 7.26
N LYS A 152 20.61 -6.16 6.84
CA LYS A 152 20.54 -4.82 7.42
C LYS A 152 19.27 -4.09 6.93
N PRO A 153 18.60 -3.25 7.74
CA PRO A 153 17.41 -2.51 7.30
C PRO A 153 17.59 -1.65 6.03
N PRO A 154 18.76 -1.04 5.75
CA PRO A 154 19.03 -0.39 4.46
C PRO A 154 19.08 -1.37 3.29
N ALA A 155 19.60 -2.58 3.52
CA ALA A 155 19.66 -3.64 2.50
C ALA A 155 18.25 -4.15 2.15
N VAL A 156 17.34 -4.27 3.12
CA VAL A 156 15.92 -4.61 2.90
C VAL A 156 15.25 -3.57 1.99
N ARG A 157 15.44 -2.27 2.27
CA ARG A 157 14.89 -1.19 1.43
C ARG A 157 15.39 -1.26 -0.01
N LYS A 158 16.70 -1.44 -0.19
CA LYS A 158 17.33 -1.57 -1.52
C LYS A 158 16.90 -2.84 -2.25
N ALA A 159 16.71 -3.95 -1.53
CA ALA A 159 16.19 -5.18 -2.11
C ALA A 159 14.74 -4.99 -2.58
N LEU A 160 13.86 -4.43 -1.74
CA LEU A 160 12.48 -4.11 -2.12
C LEU A 160 12.40 -3.17 -3.33
N GLU A 161 13.28 -2.18 -3.42
CA GLU A 161 13.38 -1.31 -4.60
C GLU A 161 13.74 -2.09 -5.87
N ARG A 162 14.76 -2.95 -5.81
CA ARG A 162 15.15 -3.82 -6.94
C ARG A 162 14.01 -4.74 -7.38
N VAL A 163 13.29 -5.33 -6.43
CA VAL A 163 12.14 -6.21 -6.73
C VAL A 163 11.03 -5.43 -7.43
N ARG A 164 10.70 -4.21 -6.97
CA ARG A 164 9.71 -3.35 -7.66
C ARG A 164 10.14 -2.99 -9.07
N THR A 165 11.43 -2.71 -9.28
CA THR A 165 11.97 -2.42 -10.62
C THR A 165 11.88 -3.65 -11.53
N ALA A 166 12.17 -4.85 -11.02
CA ALA A 166 12.03 -6.09 -11.78
C ALA A 166 10.57 -6.39 -12.14
N LEU A 167 9.64 -6.27 -11.17
CA LEU A 167 8.21 -6.44 -11.39
C LEU A 167 7.67 -5.45 -12.41
N ARG A 168 8.09 -4.18 -12.36
CA ARG A 168 7.71 -3.17 -13.35
C ARG A 168 8.11 -3.58 -14.77
N LYS A 169 9.37 -4.00 -14.97
CA LYS A 169 9.87 -4.42 -16.30
C LYS A 169 9.10 -5.62 -16.83
N CYS A 170 8.90 -6.64 -16.00
CA CYS A 170 8.12 -7.82 -16.37
C CYS A 170 6.67 -7.46 -16.75
N MET A 171 6.05 -6.55 -16.00
CA MET A 171 4.71 -6.05 -16.29
C MET A 171 4.65 -5.26 -17.61
N GLU A 172 5.64 -4.42 -17.88
CA GLU A 172 5.75 -3.66 -19.14
C GLU A 172 5.90 -4.60 -20.35
N GLU A 173 6.66 -5.69 -20.21
CA GLU A 173 6.81 -6.72 -21.25
C GLU A 173 5.51 -7.50 -21.48
N LYS A 174 4.85 -7.97 -20.41
CA LYS A 174 3.61 -8.78 -20.51
C LYS A 174 2.39 -7.98 -20.94
N LEU A 175 2.35 -6.67 -20.67
CA LEU A 175 1.25 -5.78 -21.06
C LEU A 175 1.51 -5.05 -22.37
N ARG A 176 2.66 -5.30 -23.01
CA ARG A 176 2.95 -4.77 -24.34
C ARG A 176 1.96 -5.39 -25.33
N PRO A 177 1.21 -4.59 -26.11
CA PRO A 177 0.33 -5.14 -27.12
C PRO A 177 1.16 -5.99 -28.10
N ALA A 178 0.70 -7.21 -28.38
CA ALA A 178 1.31 -8.07 -29.37
C ALA A 178 1.17 -7.40 -30.75
N GLY A 179 2.24 -6.77 -31.23
CA GLY A 179 2.30 -6.09 -32.53
C GLY A 179 2.56 -4.59 -32.41
N ALA A 180 3.85 -4.22 -32.36
CA ALA A 180 4.36 -2.92 -32.77
C ALA A 180 5.64 -3.15 -33.57
#